data_AF-A0A9E5Z8T8-F1
#
_entry.id   AF-A0A9E5Z8T8-F1
#
_cell.length_a   1.000
_cell.length_b   1.000
_cell.length_c   1.000
_cell.angle_alpha   90.00
_cell.angle_beta   90.00
_cell.angle_gamma   90.00
#
_symmetry.space_group_name_H-M   'P 1'
#
loop_
_entity.id
_entity.type
_entity.pdbx_description
1 polymer ?
#
loop_
_entity_poly.entity_id
_entity_poly.type
_entity_poly.pdbx_seq_one_letter_code
_entity_poly.pdbx_strand_id
1 'polypeptide(L)'
;MSKIIQVVFKLLWGALRLAIWLLAVVFRLTFGLVWRQTLGRSTVYVRRDWNDRGVGRVRWSQLRDPRWDTVSGGAQIENPLPLLHGYVWCNKVRGKIGHSCAHGPGPHNIKVCMLREDNSRLIWQRLLELAGPDRRLDGG
;
A
#
# COMPACT_ATOMS: atom_id res chain seq x y z
N MET A 1 -23.83 -9.08 -53.05
CA MET A 1 -23.21 -7.92 -52.36
C MET A 1 -23.35 -7.96 -50.83
N SER A 2 -24.50 -8.33 -50.25
CA SER A 2 -24.71 -8.25 -48.79
C SER A 2 -23.80 -9.16 -47.93
N LYS A 3 -23.46 -10.38 -48.39
CA LYS A 3 -22.60 -11.32 -47.65
C LYS A 3 -21.14 -10.84 -47.52
N ILE A 4 -20.59 -10.23 -48.57
CA ILE A 4 -19.22 -9.69 -48.56
C ILE A 4 -19.14 -8.51 -47.58
N ILE A 5 -20.13 -7.62 -47.61
CA ILE A 5 -20.23 -6.49 -46.68
C ILE A 5 -20.31 -6.97 -45.23
N GLN A 6 -21.09 -8.02 -44.94
CA GLN A 6 -21.15 -8.62 -43.61
C GLN A 6 -19.82 -9.22 -43.13
N VAL A 7 -19.08 -9.88 -44.02
CA VAL A 7 -17.76 -10.46 -43.69
C VAL A 7 -16.75 -9.35 -43.39
N VAL A 8 -16.70 -8.33 -44.24
CA VAL A 8 -15.81 -7.17 -44.04
C VAL A 8 -16.13 -6.46 -42.72
N PHE A 9 -17.42 -6.24 -42.42
CA PHE A 9 -17.84 -5.62 -41.16
C PHE A 9 -17.41 -6.45 -39.93
N LYS A 10 -17.57 -7.77 -39.97
CA LYS A 10 -17.13 -8.66 -38.87
C LYS A 10 -15.63 -8.63 -38.66
N LEU A 11 -14.83 -8.60 -39.74
CA LEU A 11 -13.38 -8.52 -39.66
C LEU A 11 -12.92 -7.18 -39.09
N LEU A 12 -13.49 -6.07 -39.56
CA LEU A 12 -13.20 -4.73 -39.04
C LEU A 12 -13.58 -4.59 -37.56
N TRP A 13 -14.73 -5.15 -37.18
CA TRP A 13 -15.17 -5.17 -35.78
C TRP A 13 -14.26 -6.01 -34.88
N GLY A 14 -13.81 -7.17 -35.37
CA GLY A 14 -12.83 -8.00 -34.67
C GLY A 14 -11.48 -7.30 -34.48
N ALA A 15 -10.99 -6.64 -35.53
CA ALA A 15 -9.75 -5.86 -35.48
C ALA A 15 -9.86 -4.67 -34.50
N LEU A 16 -10.99 -3.95 -34.50
CA LEU A 16 -11.24 -2.87 -33.56
C LEU A 16 -11.25 -3.36 -32.11
N ARG A 17 -11.92 -4.48 -31.84
CA ARG A 17 -11.93 -5.09 -30.49
C ARG A 17 -10.54 -5.50 -30.04
N LEU A 18 -9.74 -6.09 -30.93
CA LEU A 18 -8.35 -6.44 -30.63
C LEU A 18 -7.51 -5.20 -30.32
N ALA A 19 -7.66 -4.12 -31.10
CA ALA A 19 -6.97 -2.86 -30.87
C ALA A 19 -7.34 -2.24 -29.51
N ILE A 20 -8.63 -2.20 -29.17
CA ILE A 20 -9.10 -1.71 -27.86
C ILE A 20 -8.54 -2.57 -26.72
N TRP A 21 -8.53 -3.90 -26.88
CA TRP A 21 -7.98 -4.80 -25.88
C TRP A 21 -6.46 -4.59 -25.69
N LEU A 22 -5.70 -4.48 -26.79
CA LEU A 22 -4.26 -4.18 -26.75
C LEU A 22 -3.99 -2.83 -26.08
N LEU A 23 -4.75 -1.79 -26.40
CA LEU A 23 -4.66 -0.48 -25.75
C LEU A 23 -4.93 -0.58 -24.24
N ALA A 24 -5.95 -1.33 -23.83
CA ALA A 24 -6.25 -1.55 -22.41
C ALA A 24 -5.12 -2.30 -21.69
N VAL A 25 -4.51 -3.31 -22.34
CA VAL A 25 -3.36 -4.04 -21.80
C VAL A 25 -2.15 -3.12 -21.65
N VAL A 26 -1.80 -2.38 -22.71
CA VAL A 26 -0.68 -1.42 -22.68
C VAL A 26 -0.91 -0.36 -21.60
N PHE A 27 -2.12 0.20 -21.51
CA PHE A 27 -2.47 1.19 -20.49
C PHE A 27 -2.33 0.61 -19.07
N ARG A 28 -2.79 -0.63 -18.83
CA ARG A 28 -2.60 -1.30 -17.52
C ARG A 28 -1.13 -1.50 -17.18
N LEU A 29 -0.31 -1.89 -18.14
CA LEU A 29 1.12 -2.12 -17.94
C LEU A 29 1.89 -0.82 -17.70
N THR A 30 1.65 0.22 -18.50
CA THR A 30 2.35 1.51 -18.37
C THR A 30 1.90 2.29 -17.13
N PHE A 31 0.59 2.33 -16.85
CA PHE A 31 0.07 2.93 -15.63
C PHE A 31 0.59 2.18 -14.40
N GLY A 32 0.61 0.84 -14.43
CA GLY A 32 1.18 0.03 -13.34
C GLY A 32 2.67 0.29 -13.09
N LEU A 33 3.45 0.49 -14.17
CA LEU A 33 4.89 0.76 -14.08
C LEU A 33 5.18 2.17 -13.52
N VAL A 34 4.51 3.19 -14.06
CA VAL A 34 4.65 4.59 -13.61
C VAL A 34 4.18 4.71 -12.15
N TRP A 35 3.05 4.09 -11.80
CA TRP A 35 2.51 4.08 -10.45
C TRP A 35 3.44 3.38 -9.45
N ARG A 36 4.11 2.29 -9.85
CA ARG A 36 5.16 1.66 -9.01
C ARG A 36 6.34 2.61 -8.77
N GLN A 37 6.79 3.33 -9.79
CA GLN A 37 7.95 4.21 -9.69
C GLN A 37 7.68 5.48 -8.88
N THR A 38 6.54 6.15 -9.09
CA THR A 38 6.17 7.37 -8.36
C THR A 38 5.89 7.06 -6.89
N LEU A 39 5.16 5.98 -6.60
CA LEU A 39 4.78 5.65 -5.23
C LEU A 39 5.89 5.02 -4.43
N GLY A 40 6.85 4.31 -5.06
CA GLY A 40 8.04 3.83 -4.35
C GLY A 40 8.84 4.96 -3.68
N ARG A 41 8.69 6.19 -4.16
CA ARG A 41 9.30 7.40 -3.59
C ARG A 41 8.38 8.16 -2.62
N SER A 42 7.10 7.83 -2.55
CA SER A 42 6.16 8.48 -1.66
C SER A 42 6.49 8.22 -0.20
N THR A 43 6.22 9.23 0.62
CA THR A 43 6.43 9.16 2.06
C THR A 43 5.21 8.52 2.72
N VAL A 44 5.45 7.57 3.61
CA VAL A 44 4.47 7.04 4.56
C VAL A 44 4.86 7.50 5.95
N TYR A 45 3.89 8.05 6.68
CA TYR A 45 4.05 8.44 8.06
C TYR A 45 3.66 7.28 8.97
N VAL A 46 4.51 7.01 9.94
CA VAL A 46 4.46 5.84 10.81
C VAL A 46 4.72 6.24 12.26
N ARG A 47 4.10 5.54 13.20
CA ARG A 47 4.35 5.70 14.64
C ARG A 47 4.76 4.37 15.25
N ARG A 48 5.47 4.41 16.39
CA ARG A 48 5.84 3.17 17.10
C ARG A 48 4.63 2.55 17.78
N ASP A 49 3.83 3.40 18.40
CA ASP A 49 2.54 3.11 19.03
C ASP A 49 1.54 4.19 18.60
N TRP A 50 0.24 3.90 18.67
CA TRP A 50 -0.82 4.77 18.13
C TRP A 50 -0.90 6.14 18.82
N ASN A 51 -0.59 6.19 20.11
CA ASN A 51 -0.60 7.40 20.94
C ASN A 51 0.80 8.00 21.12
N ASP A 52 1.81 7.51 20.39
CA ASP A 52 3.14 8.08 20.42
C ASP A 52 3.09 9.51 19.85
N ARG A 53 3.79 10.44 20.52
CA ARG A 53 3.97 11.82 20.02
C ARG A 53 4.98 11.87 18.87
N GLY A 54 5.83 10.85 18.76
CA GLY A 54 6.82 10.72 17.70
C GLY A 54 6.21 10.21 16.40
N VAL A 55 6.32 11.02 15.33
CA VAL A 55 5.99 10.60 13.96
C VAL A 55 7.26 10.39 13.16
N GLY A 56 7.43 9.15 12.69
CA GLY A 56 8.45 8.75 11.74
C GLY A 56 7.95 8.84 10.31
N ARG A 57 8.89 8.92 9.36
CA ARG A 57 8.60 8.91 7.93
C ARG A 57 9.51 7.93 7.20
N VAL A 58 8.93 7.13 6.32
CA VAL A 58 9.60 6.08 5.54
C VAL A 58 9.21 6.21 4.07
N ARG A 59 10.03 5.69 3.15
CA ARG A 59 9.56 5.50 1.77
C ARG A 59 8.57 4.36 1.73
N TRP A 60 7.53 4.47 0.91
CA TRP A 60 6.56 3.39 0.68
C TRP A 60 7.24 2.06 0.36
N SER A 61 8.29 2.08 -0.48
CA SER A 61 9.05 0.89 -0.86
C SER A 61 9.79 0.19 0.30
N GLN A 62 9.89 0.83 1.47
CA GLN A 62 10.55 0.31 2.66
C GLN A 62 9.55 -0.25 3.68
N LEU A 63 8.27 0.11 3.54
CA LEU A 63 7.18 -0.45 4.34
C LEU A 63 6.85 -1.86 3.85
N ARG A 64 6.78 -2.80 4.78
CA ARG A 64 6.48 -4.21 4.51
C ARG A 64 5.24 -4.67 5.25
N ASP A 65 4.55 -5.61 4.63
CA ASP A 65 3.41 -6.33 5.20
C ASP A 65 2.35 -5.44 5.89
N PRO A 66 1.73 -4.48 5.17
CA PRO A 66 0.62 -3.71 5.71
C PRO A 66 -0.57 -4.62 6.03
N ARG A 67 -1.02 -4.63 7.28
CA ARG A 67 -2.12 -5.48 7.73
C ARG A 67 -2.83 -4.89 8.95
N TRP A 68 -4.05 -5.34 9.18
CA TRP A 68 -4.77 -5.01 10.41
C TRP A 68 -4.19 -5.75 11.61
N ASP A 69 -4.00 -5.05 12.72
CA ASP A 69 -3.49 -5.64 13.96
C ASP A 69 -3.98 -4.82 15.17
N THR A 70 -4.14 -5.47 16.32
CA THR A 70 -4.53 -4.82 17.58
C THR A 70 -3.35 -4.65 18.51
N VAL A 71 -2.24 -5.37 18.32
CA VAL A 71 -1.09 -5.25 19.22
C VAL A 71 -0.08 -4.26 18.65
N SER A 72 0.39 -3.34 19.47
CA SER A 72 1.39 -2.37 19.08
C SER A 72 2.75 -3.01 18.84
N GLY A 73 3.63 -2.32 18.10
CA GLY A 73 4.98 -2.81 17.90
C GLY A 73 5.88 -2.59 19.10
N GLY A 74 5.75 -1.43 19.74
CA GLY A 74 6.61 -0.90 20.80
C GLY A 74 6.53 -1.71 22.07
N ALA A 75 5.73 -1.18 22.98
CA ALA A 75 5.43 -1.79 24.26
C ALA A 75 4.58 -3.06 24.15
N GLN A 76 4.24 -3.52 22.93
CA GLN A 76 3.35 -4.67 22.69
C GLN A 76 2.01 -4.52 23.43
N ILE A 77 1.50 -3.28 23.45
CA ILE A 77 0.25 -2.95 24.13
C ILE A 77 -0.92 -3.14 23.15
N GLU A 78 -2.03 -3.62 23.66
CA GLU A 78 -3.27 -3.69 22.88
C GLU A 78 -3.82 -2.29 22.59
N ASN A 79 -4.09 -2.04 21.32
CA ASN A 79 -4.67 -0.80 20.83
C ASN A 79 -6.18 -0.83 21.09
N PRO A 80 -6.81 0.32 21.41
CA PRO A 80 -8.25 0.38 21.64
C PRO A 80 -9.10 -0.08 20.45
N LEU A 81 -8.54 0.00 19.24
CA LEU A 81 -9.18 -0.39 17.98
C LEU A 81 -8.15 -1.09 17.07
N PRO A 82 -8.60 -1.95 16.13
CA PRO A 82 -7.75 -2.42 15.05
C PRO A 82 -7.14 -1.26 14.27
N LEU A 83 -5.82 -1.28 14.11
CA LEU A 83 -5.09 -0.27 13.33
C LEU A 83 -4.34 -0.95 12.18
N LEU A 84 -3.98 -0.16 11.17
CA LEU A 84 -3.06 -0.61 10.14
C LEU A 84 -1.64 -0.61 10.69
N HIS A 85 -1.03 -1.79 10.72
CA HIS A 85 0.35 -2.00 11.07
C HIS A 85 1.16 -2.41 9.85
N GLY A 86 2.47 -2.25 9.95
CA GLY A 86 3.45 -2.77 9.00
C GLY A 86 4.81 -2.87 9.66
N TYR A 87 5.81 -3.21 8.85
CA TYR A 87 7.17 -3.45 9.32
C TYR A 87 8.17 -2.62 8.51
N VAL A 88 9.17 -2.08 9.20
CA VAL A 88 10.25 -1.32 8.58
C VAL A 88 11.56 -1.54 9.32
N TRP A 89 12.68 -1.44 8.59
CA TRP A 89 13.99 -1.43 9.23
C TRP A 89 14.25 -0.06 9.88
N CYS A 90 14.66 -0.05 11.16
CA CYS A 90 14.78 1.19 11.95
C CYS A 90 15.70 2.24 11.30
N ASN A 91 16.78 1.81 10.64
CA ASN A 91 17.71 2.67 9.92
C ASN A 91 17.13 3.34 8.66
N LYS A 92 15.93 2.93 8.21
CA LYS A 92 15.22 3.54 7.09
C LYS A 92 14.22 4.61 7.53
N VAL A 93 13.87 4.64 8.81
CA VAL A 93 12.96 5.65 9.36
C VAL A 93 13.71 6.97 9.55
N ARG A 94 13.08 8.07 9.12
CA ARG A 94 13.52 9.43 9.45
C ARG A 94 12.53 10.06 10.42
N GLY A 95 12.98 11.02 11.22
CA GLY A 95 12.14 11.67 12.24
C GLY A 95 12.29 11.05 13.62
N LYS A 96 11.44 11.48 14.55
CA LYS A 96 11.48 11.02 15.95
C LYS A 96 10.53 9.84 16.08
N ILE A 97 11.08 8.64 16.10
CA ILE A 97 10.34 7.41 16.41
C ILE A 97 11.06 6.70 17.55
N GLY A 98 10.31 6.19 18.53
CA GLY A 98 10.89 5.37 19.58
C GLY A 98 11.51 4.09 19.00
N HIS A 99 12.83 4.00 19.01
CA HIS A 99 13.54 2.71 18.98
C HIS A 99 14.69 2.77 19.97
N SER A 100 14.74 1.83 20.91
CA SER A 100 15.92 1.63 21.74
C SER A 100 16.75 0.52 21.11
N CYS A 101 18.04 0.75 20.89
CA CYS A 101 18.99 -0.33 20.63
C CYS A 101 19.25 -1.19 21.89
N ALA A 102 18.45 -1.00 22.94
CA ALA A 102 18.53 -1.75 24.19
C ALA A 102 18.32 -3.26 24.00
N HIS A 103 17.74 -3.67 22.87
CA HIS A 103 17.47 -5.06 22.53
C HIS A 103 18.50 -5.69 21.57
N GLY A 104 19.68 -5.06 21.43
CA GLY A 104 20.80 -5.58 20.63
C GLY A 104 21.19 -4.70 19.44
N PRO A 105 22.24 -5.07 18.69
CA PRO A 105 22.72 -4.30 17.55
C PRO A 105 21.66 -4.22 16.44
N GLY A 106 21.52 -3.04 15.83
CA GLY A 106 20.63 -2.81 14.70
C GLY A 106 21.24 -3.24 13.35
N PRO A 107 20.50 -3.07 12.23
CA PRO A 107 19.15 -2.52 12.15
C PRO A 107 18.06 -3.51 12.58
N HIS A 108 17.04 -3.03 13.28
CA HIS A 108 15.92 -3.85 13.74
C HIS A 108 14.75 -3.76 12.78
N ASN A 109 14.04 -4.88 12.60
CA ASN A 109 12.77 -4.90 11.91
C ASN A 109 11.66 -4.53 12.89
N ILE A 110 11.28 -3.25 12.92
CA ILE A 110 10.30 -2.73 13.86
C ILE A 110 8.89 -2.75 13.26
N LYS A 111 7.93 -3.19 14.06
CA LYS A 111 6.51 -3.01 13.77
C LYS A 111 6.11 -1.57 14.04
N VAL A 112 5.34 -0.98 13.14
CA VAL A 112 4.88 0.40 13.21
C VAL A 112 3.41 0.46 12.84
N CYS A 113 2.68 1.44 13.36
CA CYS A 113 1.31 1.72 12.94
C CYS A 113 1.25 2.93 12.01
N MET A 114 0.28 2.91 11.11
CA MET A 114 -0.07 4.02 10.24
C MET A 114 -1.44 4.55 10.67
N LEU A 115 -1.53 5.85 10.92
CA LEU A 115 -2.80 6.53 11.19
C LEU A 115 -3.28 7.29 9.96
N ARG A 116 -4.61 7.38 9.82
CA ARG A 116 -5.25 8.10 8.72
C ARG A 116 -4.90 9.59 8.73
N GLU A 117 -4.82 10.20 9.92
CA GLU A 117 -4.54 11.62 10.10
C GLU A 117 -3.11 12.01 9.70
N ASP A 118 -2.15 11.10 9.83
CA ASP A 118 -0.74 11.36 9.48
C ASP A 118 -0.45 11.19 7.98
N ASN A 119 -1.32 10.47 7.27
CA ASN A 119 -1.07 10.04 5.90
C ASN A 119 -1.99 10.73 4.90
N SER A 120 -1.47 11.03 3.72
CA SER A 120 -2.30 11.58 2.64
C SER A 120 -3.39 10.58 2.25
N ARG A 121 -4.53 11.09 1.76
CA ARG A 121 -5.67 10.27 1.32
C ARG A 121 -5.25 9.14 0.37
N LEU A 122 -4.36 9.43 -0.57
CA LEU A 122 -3.85 8.47 -1.55
C LEU A 122 -3.08 7.31 -0.88
N ILE A 123 -2.17 7.64 0.04
CA ILE A 123 -1.39 6.64 0.78
C ILE A 123 -2.31 5.80 1.65
N TRP A 124 -3.25 6.44 2.33
CA TRP A 124 -4.22 5.76 3.18
C TRP A 124 -5.08 4.76 2.40
N GLN A 125 -5.66 5.17 1.27
CA GLN A 125 -6.45 4.28 0.41
C GLN A 125 -5.65 3.07 -0.04
N ARG A 126 -4.40 3.25 -0.40
CA ARG A 126 -3.54 2.14 -0.82
C ARG A 126 -3.21 1.17 0.31
N LEU A 127 -3.00 1.68 1.53
CA LEU A 127 -2.79 0.81 2.69
C LEU A 127 -4.02 -0.07 2.93
N LEU A 128 -5.23 0.50 2.79
CA LEU A 128 -6.48 -0.25 2.87
C LEU A 128 -6.60 -1.30 1.76
N GLU A 129 -6.27 -0.96 0.52
CA GLU A 129 -6.28 -1.92 -0.61
C GLU A 129 -5.34 -3.10 -0.37
N LEU A 130 -4.16 -2.87 0.23
CA LEU A 130 -3.20 -3.93 0.52
C LEU A 130 -3.60 -4.79 1.72
N ALA A 131 -4.08 -4.16 2.79
CA ALA A 131 -4.50 -4.88 3.99
C ALA A 131 -5.82 -5.65 3.79
N GLY A 132 -6.63 -5.22 2.81
CA GLY A 132 -7.97 -5.74 2.60
C GLY A 132 -8.96 -5.27 3.68
N PRO A 133 -10.20 -5.78 3.65
CA PRO A 133 -11.15 -5.55 4.74
C PRO A 133 -10.57 -6.06 6.06
N ASP A 134 -10.89 -5.38 7.16
CA ASP A 134 -10.60 -5.93 8.47
C ASP A 134 -11.53 -7.11 8.70
N ARG A 135 -11.02 -8.32 8.47
CA ARG A 135 -11.79 -9.57 8.60
C ARG A 135 -12.36 -9.79 10.01
N ARG A 136 -11.93 -9.00 10.99
CA ARG A 136 -12.49 -9.01 12.35
C ARG A 136 -13.77 -8.18 12.48
N LEU A 137 -14.02 -7.26 11.55
CA LEU A 137 -15.27 -6.51 11.47
C LEU A 137 -16.33 -7.24 10.63
N ASP A 138 -15.94 -8.24 9.85
CA ASP A 138 -16.84 -9.03 8.99
C ASP A 138 -17.69 -10.07 9.76
N GLY A 139 -17.46 -10.23 11.07
CA GLY A 139 -18.14 -11.21 11.93
C GLY A 139 -19.02 -10.61 13.03
N GLY A 140 -19.36 -9.31 12.94
CA GLY A 140 -20.22 -8.59 13.88
C GLY A 140 -21.69 -8.56 13.47
#